data_AF-A0A7K2BYC9-F1
#
_entry.id   AF-A0A7K2BYC9-F1
#
_cell.length_a   1.000
_cell.length_b   1.000
_cell.length_c   1.000
_cell.angle_alpha   90.00
_cell.angle_beta   90.00
_cell.angle_gamma   90.00
#
_symmetry.space_group_name_H-M   'P 1'
#
loop_
_entity.id
_entity.type
_entity.pdbx_description
1 polymer ?
#
loop_
_entity_poly.entity_id
_entity_poly.type
_entity_poly.pdbx_seq_one_letter_code
_entity_poly.pdbx_strand_id
1 'polypeptide(L)'
;MANRQDVETVHKALSAFYLSTNGDSWADRTGWNVTTVPQSMAEFNQWRGLRVVGNTLVRIDLPRNDLSGSLPPELGNLSGMIVLIM
;
A
#
# COMPACT_ATOMS: atom_id res chain seq x y z
N MET A 1 5.72 15.10 -12.06
CA MET A 1 4.54 14.26 -12.35
C MET A 1 4.97 12.83 -12.07
N ALA A 2 4.31 12.07 -11.18
CA ALA A 2 4.61 10.64 -11.05
C ALA A 2 4.46 9.97 -12.40
N ASN A 3 5.40 9.11 -12.77
CA ASN A 3 5.27 8.31 -13.98
C ASN A 3 4.22 7.23 -13.72
N ARG A 4 3.47 6.81 -14.76
CA ARG A 4 2.48 5.72 -14.63
C ARG A 4 3.11 4.44 -14.07
N GLN A 5 4.39 4.21 -14.40
CA GLN A 5 5.19 3.11 -13.87
C GLN A 5 5.31 3.12 -12.33
N ASP A 6 5.37 4.30 -11.71
CA ASP A 6 5.48 4.43 -10.25
C ASP A 6 4.18 3.97 -9.58
N VAL A 7 3.03 4.36 -10.16
CA VAL A 7 1.70 3.96 -9.68
C VAL A 7 1.52 2.44 -9.77
N GLU A 8 1.91 1.84 -10.89
CA GLU A 8 1.84 0.39 -11.09
C GLU A 8 2.78 -0.37 -10.13
N THR A 9 3.98 0.15 -9.89
CA THR A 9 4.95 -0.43 -8.96
C THR A 9 4.44 -0.39 -7.52
N VAL A 10 3.90 0.75 -7.09
CA VAL A 10 3.28 0.92 -5.76
C VAL A 10 2.08 0.01 -5.61
N HIS A 11 1.18 -0.04 -6.61
CA HIS A 11 0.02 -0.94 -6.58
C HIS A 11 0.46 -2.39 -6.43
N LYS A 12 1.44 -2.86 -7.20
CA LYS A 12 1.95 -4.24 -7.11
C LYS A 12 2.49 -4.57 -5.71
N ALA A 13 3.26 -3.66 -5.12
CA ALA A 13 3.81 -3.84 -3.78
C ALA A 13 2.70 -3.88 -2.71
N LEU A 14 1.70 -3.00 -2.82
CA LEU A 14 0.55 -2.98 -1.90
C LEU A 14 -0.34 -4.21 -2.07
N SER A 15 -0.56 -4.70 -3.29
CA SER A 15 -1.28 -5.96 -3.54
C SER A 15 -0.54 -7.15 -2.94
N ALA A 16 0.79 -7.21 -3.09
CA ALA A 16 1.61 -8.23 -2.44
C ALA A 16 1.51 -8.14 -0.91
N PHE A 17 1.52 -6.92 -0.35
CA PHE A 17 1.35 -6.70 1.10
C PHE A 17 -0.01 -7.16 1.59
N TYR A 18 -1.09 -6.81 0.90
CA TYR A 18 -2.44 -7.27 1.21
C TYR A 18 -2.51 -8.81 1.21
N LEU A 19 -2.01 -9.47 0.16
CA LEU A 19 -2.05 -10.95 0.08
C LEU A 19 -1.18 -11.63 1.13
N SER A 20 0.05 -11.13 1.36
CA SER A 20 1.03 -11.74 2.28
C SER A 20 0.71 -11.54 3.76
N THR A 21 -0.14 -10.57 4.10
CA THR A 21 -0.57 -10.29 5.47
C THR A 21 -2.05 -10.63 5.72
N ASN A 22 -2.64 -11.47 4.85
CA ASN A 22 -4.01 -11.97 4.94
C ASN A 22 -5.07 -10.85 4.95
N GLY A 23 -5.00 -9.98 3.94
CA GLY A 23 -5.83 -8.79 3.72
C GLY A 23 -7.32 -8.97 3.87
N ASP A 24 -7.83 -10.14 3.49
CA ASP A 24 -9.27 -10.45 3.59
C ASP A 24 -9.75 -10.59 5.03
N SER A 25 -8.83 -10.84 5.97
CA SER A 25 -9.10 -10.96 7.41
C SER A 25 -8.78 -9.69 8.21
N TRP A 26 -8.31 -8.63 7.56
CA TRP A 26 -8.01 -7.37 8.23
C TRP A 26 -9.27 -6.74 8.84
N ALA A 27 -9.12 -6.12 10.01
CA ALA A 27 -10.23 -5.46 10.71
C ALA A 27 -10.81 -4.28 9.91
N ASP A 28 -9.96 -3.47 9.28
CA ASP A 28 -10.29 -2.36 8.40
C ASP A 28 -9.44 -2.42 7.12
N ARG A 29 -10.10 -2.78 6.02
CA ARG A 29 -9.53 -2.82 4.65
C ARG A 29 -10.20 -1.82 3.72
N THR A 30 -10.81 -0.77 4.28
CA THR A 30 -11.53 0.23 3.50
C THR A 30 -10.63 0.82 2.41
N GLY A 31 -11.11 0.79 1.18
CA GLY A 31 -10.40 1.34 0.03
C GLY A 31 -9.26 0.47 -0.52
N TRP A 32 -8.85 -0.62 0.14
CA TRP A 32 -7.81 -1.54 -0.35
C TRP A 32 -8.27 -2.36 -1.55
N ASN A 33 -8.41 -1.70 -2.70
CA ASN A 33 -8.82 -2.31 -3.96
C ASN A 33 -7.58 -2.77 -4.74
N VAL A 34 -7.13 -3.99 -4.44
CA VAL A 34 -5.93 -4.59 -5.05
C VAL A 34 -6.16 -5.19 -6.43
N THR A 35 -7.39 -5.15 -6.95
CA THR A 35 -7.74 -5.69 -8.28
C THR A 35 -7.69 -4.62 -9.38
N THR A 36 -7.74 -3.34 -9.00
CA THR A 36 -7.79 -2.22 -9.93
C THR A 36 -6.64 -1.26 -9.64
N VAL A 37 -5.77 -1.07 -10.63
CA VAL A 37 -4.66 -0.11 -10.52
C VAL A 37 -5.23 1.32 -10.47
N PRO A 38 -4.92 2.13 -9.44
CA PRO A 38 -5.33 3.54 -9.40
C PRO A 38 -4.77 4.33 -10.58
N GLN A 39 -5.44 5.42 -10.99
CA GLN A 39 -4.95 6.22 -12.13
C GLN A 39 -3.81 7.17 -11.72
N SER A 40 -3.71 7.49 -10.44
CA SER A 40 -2.74 8.43 -9.89
C SER A 40 -2.29 8.07 -8.47
N MET A 41 -1.10 8.55 -8.08
CA MET A 41 -0.59 8.36 -6.71
C MET A 41 -1.52 8.95 -5.64
N ALA A 42 -2.30 9.98 -5.95
CA ALA A 42 -3.18 10.63 -4.98
C ALA A 42 -4.34 9.73 -4.53
N GLU A 43 -4.78 8.79 -5.38
CA GLU A 43 -5.87 7.86 -5.06
C GLU A 43 -5.51 6.88 -3.94
N PHE A 44 -4.23 6.54 -3.76
CA PHE A 44 -3.81 5.71 -2.62
C PHE A 44 -4.12 6.37 -1.26
N ASN A 45 -4.30 7.69 -1.17
CA ASN A 45 -4.75 8.34 0.08
C ASN A 45 -6.20 7.97 0.47
N GLN A 46 -6.97 7.36 -0.44
CA GLN A 46 -8.31 6.84 -0.13
C GLN A 46 -8.25 5.46 0.55
N TRP A 47 -7.11 4.77 0.46
CA TRP A 47 -6.92 3.47 1.08
C TRP A 47 -6.57 3.68 2.54
N ARG A 48 -7.21 2.89 3.42
CA ARG A 48 -7.02 3.02 4.85
C ARG A 48 -5.56 2.82 5.24
N GLY A 49 -5.03 3.74 6.04
CA GLY A 49 -3.67 3.66 6.56
C GLY A 49 -2.57 4.11 5.60
N LEU A 50 -2.89 4.45 4.35
CA LEU A 50 -1.88 4.92 3.41
C LEU A 50 -1.71 6.45 3.48
N ARG A 51 -0.46 6.90 3.32
CA ARG A 51 -0.14 8.31 3.18
C ARG A 51 0.79 8.52 1.99
N VAL A 52 0.33 9.31 1.04
CA VAL A 52 1.13 9.79 -0.09
C VAL A 52 1.44 11.27 0.13
N VAL A 53 2.71 11.64 -0.02
CA VAL A 53 3.18 13.03 0.04
C VAL A 53 3.75 13.39 -1.34
N GLY A 54 3.16 14.39 -1.98
CA GLY A 54 3.45 14.72 -3.37
C GLY A 54 3.09 13.55 -4.30
N ASN A 55 4.12 12.85 -4.78
CA ASN A 55 4.00 11.73 -5.71
C ASN A 55 4.63 10.43 -5.17
N THR A 56 4.85 10.35 -3.85
CA THR A 56 5.54 9.22 -3.23
C THR A 56 4.72 8.67 -2.07
N LEU A 57 4.54 7.35 -2.02
CA LEU A 57 4.00 6.67 -0.85
C LEU A 57 5.06 6.67 0.24
N VAL A 58 4.73 7.23 1.41
CA VAL A 58 5.70 7.44 2.50
C VAL A 58 5.32 6.73 3.80
N ARG A 59 4.07 6.25 3.92
CA ARG A 59 3.63 5.56 5.14
C ARG A 59 2.50 4.58 4.87
N ILE A 60 2.58 3.45 5.56
CA ILE A 60 1.53 2.44 5.73
C ILE A 60 1.31 2.33 7.24
N ASP A 61 0.09 2.65 7.69
CA ASP A 61 -0.29 2.77 9.10
C ASP A 61 -1.58 1.99 9.35
N LEU A 62 -1.42 0.74 9.76
CA LEU A 62 -2.50 -0.22 10.00
C LEU A 62 -2.43 -0.79 11.42
N PRO A 63 -2.37 0.06 12.47
CA PRO A 63 -2.22 -0.41 13.83
C PRO A 63 -3.44 -1.22 14.26
N ARG A 64 -3.21 -2.37 14.88
CA ARG A 64 -4.29 -3.26 15.37
C ARG A 64 -5.23 -3.72 14.25
N ASN A 65 -4.70 -3.95 13.06
CA ASN A 65 -5.49 -4.37 11.89
C ASN A 65 -5.48 -5.89 11.64
N ASP A 66 -5.12 -6.68 12.64
CA ASP A 66 -5.04 -8.14 12.58
C ASP A 66 -4.19 -8.68 11.41
N LEU A 67 -3.12 -7.96 11.08
CA LEU A 67 -2.19 -8.37 10.03
C LEU A 67 -1.51 -9.68 10.43
N SER A 68 -1.58 -10.69 9.57
CA SER A 68 -0.99 -12.00 9.83
C SER A 68 -0.22 -12.51 8.62
N GLY A 69 1.04 -12.91 8.80
CA GLY A 69 1.87 -13.43 7.72
C GLY A 69 3.24 -12.78 7.69
N SER A 70 3.76 -12.49 6.49
CA SER A 70 5.11 -11.96 6.30
C SER A 70 5.11 -10.68 5.48
N LEU A 71 6.15 -9.85 5.67
CA LEU A 71 6.34 -8.65 4.87
C LEU A 71 6.93 -9.03 3.50
N PRO A 72 6.30 -8.63 2.38
CA PRO A 72 6.77 -9.01 1.06
C PRO A 72 7.96 -8.14 0.64
N PRO A 73 8.95 -8.70 -0.09
CA PRO A 73 10.14 -7.97 -0.53
C PRO A 73 9.82 -6.80 -1.48
N GLU A 74 8.67 -6.83 -2.16
CA GLU A 74 8.21 -5.76 -3.05
C GLU A 74 8.08 -4.40 -2.35
N LEU A 75 7.82 -4.36 -1.05
CA LEU A 75 7.84 -3.10 -0.27
C LEU A 75 9.23 -2.46 -0.25
N GLY A 76 10.29 -3.27 -0.25
CA GLY A 76 11.68 -2.80 -0.30
C GLY A 76 12.08 -2.22 -1.66
N ASN A 77 11.31 -2.49 -2.72
CA ASN A 77 11.56 -1.95 -4.06
C ASN A 77 10.93 -0.56 -4.27
N LEU A 78 10.21 -0.03 -3.30
CA LEU A 78 9.59 1.28 -3.40
C LEU A 78 10.65 2.37 -3.21
N SER A 79 10.75 3.29 -4.18
CA SER A 79 11.76 4.35 -4.21
C SER A 79 11.61 5.40 -3.08
N GLY A 80 10.51 5.35 -2.33
CA GLY A 80 10.22 6.24 -1.23
C GLY A 80 10.60 5.64 0.12
N MET A 81 10.97 6.49 1.09
CA MET A 81 11.12 6.04 2.46
C MET A 81 9.73 5.74 3.02
N ILE A 82 9.47 4.47 3.33
CA ILE A 82 8.18 4.03 3.86
C ILE A 82 8.32 3.78 5.35
N VAL A 83 7.50 4.47 6.12
CA VAL A 83 7.27 4.16 7.52
C VAL A 83 6.15 3.14 7.60
N LEU A 84 6.45 1.93 8.09
CA LEU A 84 5.46 0.91 8.40
C LEU A 84 5.11 0.94 9.88
N ILE A 85 3.82 1.08 10.17
CA ILE A 85 3.22 0.93 11.49
C ILE A 85 2.09 -0.08 11.35
N MET A 86 2.14 -1.13 12.16
CA MET A 86 1.29 -2.32 12.10
C MET A 86 0.91 -2.75 13.51
#